data_AF-A0A9W4XWJ2-F1
#
_entry.id   AF-A0A9W4XWJ2-F1
#
_cell.length_a   1.000
_cell.length_b   1.000
_cell.length_c   1.000
_cell.angle_alpha   90.00
_cell.angle_beta   90.00
_cell.angle_gamma   90.00
#
_symmetry.space_group_name_H-M   'P 1'
#
loop_
_entity.id
_entity.type
_entity.pdbx_description
1 polymer ?
#
loop_
_entity_poly.entity_id
_entity_poly.type
_entity_poly.pdbx_seq_one_letter_code
_entity_poly.pdbx_strand_id
1 'polypeptide(L)'
;MSWLLALSAAGAAALLVGMGYGSLSGYAEFKEAQAPYLFMRDLDPAREPRLEEPLLERPYYDYNRHGYLAAEHHPGDDSVTLTYGSRSAAGEYPFAGDPDQGRIHRQTYEPGQTFAYRCVGTGGEKSMHMYHYLGTSSFRGNLSLALVHFELDVPASTPCDYPGFLEGTVGVYDASGLAAEYGLEPYEPGTEYDPYADPVRHAVVATPVSVAAYAPGGPTPAGAIRYDPADGSVTVLHTDRGSPGDIHEARYEPGQTFVARCSAAPGSTFLHIFHYRGAAGDGSGGTLLEFANFVAYTRAPVPCDFPGYVERTAGAFDAGALGRQYGPGGPPGAP
;
A
#
# COMPACT_ATOMS: atom_id res chain seq x y z
N MET A 1 -15.09 -35.63 47.90
CA MET A 1 -13.98 -35.22 47.01
C MET A 1 -14.58 -34.52 45.79
N SER A 2 -13.76 -33.95 44.90
CA SER A 2 -14.20 -33.26 43.64
C SER A 2 -14.76 -31.83 43.75
N TRP A 3 -14.28 -31.01 44.69
CA TRP A 3 -14.49 -29.53 44.69
C TRP A 3 -13.19 -28.69 44.73
N LEU A 4 -12.02 -29.34 44.77
CA LEU A 4 -10.71 -28.67 44.90
C LEU A 4 -9.94 -28.50 43.57
N LEU A 5 -10.47 -28.99 42.45
CA LEU A 5 -9.79 -28.94 41.14
C LEU A 5 -10.27 -27.79 40.23
N ALA A 6 -11.33 -27.07 40.60
CA ALA A 6 -11.86 -25.95 39.80
C ALA A 6 -11.10 -24.62 40.00
N LEU A 7 -10.36 -24.47 41.10
CA LEU A 7 -9.72 -23.21 41.48
C LEU A 7 -8.30 -22.99 40.91
N SER A 8 -7.65 -24.03 40.39
CA SER A 8 -6.30 -23.93 39.82
C SER A 8 -6.28 -23.31 38.41
N ALA A 9 -7.30 -23.58 37.59
CA ALA A 9 -7.37 -23.08 36.21
C ALA A 9 -7.50 -21.54 36.14
N ALA A 10 -8.31 -20.94 37.01
CA ALA A 10 -8.49 -19.49 37.06
C ALA A 10 -7.20 -18.74 37.46
N GLY A 11 -6.41 -19.32 38.37
CA GLY A 11 -5.12 -18.75 38.77
C GLY A 11 -4.07 -18.75 37.65
N ALA A 12 -4.06 -19.80 36.81
CA ALA A 12 -3.17 -19.87 35.65
C ALA A 12 -3.51 -18.82 34.57
N ALA A 13 -4.80 -18.60 34.30
CA ALA A 13 -5.25 -17.55 33.37
C ALA A 13 -4.86 -16.15 33.85
N ALA A 14 -5.05 -15.85 35.14
CA ALA A 14 -4.66 -14.56 35.73
C ALA A 14 -3.14 -14.31 35.66
N LEU A 15 -2.32 -15.35 35.82
CA LEU A 15 -0.86 -15.26 35.70
C LEU A 15 -0.39 -14.99 34.26
N LEU A 16 -1.05 -15.57 33.25
CA LEU A 16 -0.74 -15.32 31.84
C LEU A 16 -1.11 -13.89 31.42
N VAL A 17 -2.27 -13.38 31.86
CA VAL A 17 -2.65 -11.96 31.66
C VAL A 17 -1.67 -11.01 32.35
N GLY A 18 -1.22 -11.35 33.57
CA GLY A 18 -0.23 -10.58 34.31
C GLY A 18 1.14 -10.51 33.62
N MET A 19 1.58 -11.59 32.96
CA MET A 19 2.85 -11.60 32.22
C MET A 19 2.79 -10.78 30.92
N GLY A 20 1.63 -10.67 30.27
CA GLY A 20 1.44 -9.75 29.14
C GLY A 20 1.47 -8.27 29.54
N TYR A 21 0.89 -7.92 30.70
CA TYR A 21 0.94 -6.56 31.23
C TYR A 21 2.32 -6.14 31.77
N GLY A 22 3.11 -7.09 32.29
CA GLY A 22 4.40 -6.80 32.91
C GLY A 22 5.50 -6.31 31.96
N SER A 23 5.46 -6.69 30.67
CA SER A 23 6.39 -6.14 29.67
C SER A 23 6.01 -4.71 29.29
N LEU A 24 4.71 -4.43 29.12
CA LEU A 24 4.19 -3.09 28.84
C LEU A 24 4.44 -2.13 30.01
N SER A 25 4.27 -2.56 31.26
CA SER A 25 4.58 -1.71 32.42
C SER A 25 6.07 -1.41 32.51
N GLY A 26 6.95 -2.42 32.35
CA GLY A 26 8.40 -2.21 32.37
C GLY A 26 8.91 -1.28 31.25
N TYR A 27 8.29 -1.32 30.07
CA TYR A 27 8.64 -0.43 28.96
C TYR A 27 8.05 0.98 29.12
N ALA A 28 6.90 1.12 29.79
CA ALA A 28 6.32 2.42 30.14
C ALA A 28 7.09 3.12 31.28
N GLU A 29 7.45 2.39 32.34
CA GLU A 29 8.25 2.90 33.47
C GLU A 29 9.66 3.32 33.01
N PHE A 30 10.25 2.61 32.04
CA PHE A 30 11.52 3.03 31.42
C PHE A 30 11.40 4.32 30.58
N LYS A 31 10.19 4.65 30.07
CA LYS A 31 9.92 5.87 29.28
C LYS A 31 9.64 7.11 30.13
N GLU A 32 9.24 6.97 31.40
CA GLU A 32 8.83 8.11 32.25
C GLU A 32 9.96 9.13 32.54
N ALA A 33 11.21 8.77 32.26
CA ALA A 33 12.38 9.60 32.54
C ALA A 33 12.71 10.69 31.50
N GLN A 34 12.10 10.72 30.30
CA GLN A 34 12.46 11.71 29.25
C GLN A 34 11.28 12.22 28.40
N ALA A 35 11.04 13.54 28.52
CA ALA A 35 10.11 14.36 27.73
C ALA A 35 8.60 14.01 27.87
N PRO A 36 7.69 14.98 27.66
CA PRO A 36 6.25 14.69 27.66
C PRO A 36 5.89 13.83 26.45
N TYR A 37 5.63 12.55 26.69
CA TYR A 37 5.10 11.63 25.70
C TYR A 37 3.64 12.00 25.39
N LEU A 38 3.39 12.63 24.23
CA LEU A 38 2.07 12.56 23.61
C LEU A 38 1.79 11.08 23.33
N PHE A 39 0.71 10.53 23.88
CA PHE A 39 0.31 9.18 23.53
C PHE A 39 -0.04 9.15 22.05
N MET A 40 0.34 8.11 21.32
CA MET A 40 0.15 8.11 19.86
C MET A 40 -1.33 8.22 19.47
N ARG A 41 -2.25 7.69 20.29
CA ARG A 41 -3.71 7.88 20.15
C ARG A 41 -4.17 9.35 20.18
N ASP A 42 -3.37 10.25 20.76
CA ASP A 42 -3.65 11.68 20.95
C ASP A 42 -3.01 12.52 19.80
N LEU A 43 -2.55 11.87 18.71
CA LEU A 43 -1.93 12.49 17.54
C LEU A 43 -2.84 12.36 16.31
N ASP A 44 -3.10 13.48 15.62
CA ASP A 44 -3.76 13.46 14.31
C ASP A 44 -2.84 12.83 13.23
N PRO A 45 -3.39 12.10 12.25
CA PRO A 45 -2.65 11.65 11.07
C PRO A 45 -2.02 12.82 10.27
N ALA A 46 -0.73 12.74 9.99
CA ALA A 46 0.01 13.70 9.16
C ALA A 46 -0.44 13.70 7.68
N ARG A 47 -1.20 12.67 7.27
CA ARG A 47 -1.86 12.51 5.97
C ARG A 47 -3.19 11.79 6.14
N GLU A 48 -4.11 12.05 5.20
CA GLU A 48 -5.38 11.32 5.06
C GLU A 48 -5.15 9.80 5.14
N PRO A 49 -5.76 9.08 6.11
CA PRO A 49 -5.70 7.63 6.17
C PRO A 49 -6.25 6.99 4.90
N ARG A 50 -5.73 5.82 4.53
CA ARG A 50 -6.12 5.12 3.29
C ARG A 50 -6.26 3.63 3.51
N LEU A 51 -7.29 3.02 2.92
CA LEU A 51 -7.39 1.56 2.84
C LEU A 51 -6.42 1.03 1.77
N GLU A 52 -5.62 0.04 2.16
CA GLU A 52 -4.82 -0.81 1.28
C GLU A 52 -5.27 -2.25 1.45
N GLU A 53 -5.52 -2.97 0.36
CA GLU A 53 -5.94 -4.38 0.41
C GLU A 53 -4.94 -5.35 -0.26
N PRO A 54 -3.71 -5.50 0.26
CA PRO A 54 -2.72 -6.39 -0.35
C PRO A 54 -3.04 -7.88 -0.13
N LEU A 55 -2.72 -8.71 -1.12
CA LEU A 55 -2.72 -10.18 -0.99
C LEU A 55 -1.81 -10.65 0.16
N LEU A 56 -2.17 -11.77 0.80
CA LEU A 56 -1.34 -12.41 1.83
C LEU A 56 0.04 -12.80 1.27
N GLU A 57 0.04 -13.66 0.26
CA GLU A 57 1.21 -13.95 -0.56
C GLU A 57 1.33 -12.86 -1.64
N ARG A 58 2.14 -11.84 -1.34
CA ARG A 58 2.43 -10.77 -2.29
C ARG A 58 3.27 -11.30 -3.46
N PRO A 59 2.94 -10.97 -4.72
CA PRO A 59 3.82 -11.29 -5.83
C PRO A 59 5.11 -10.44 -5.73
N TYR A 60 6.26 -11.07 -6.02
CA TYR A 60 7.59 -10.49 -5.81
C TYR A 60 7.78 -9.18 -6.59
N TYR A 61 8.30 -8.12 -5.95
CA TYR A 61 8.44 -6.80 -6.58
C TYR A 61 9.43 -5.82 -5.92
N ASP A 62 9.93 -4.86 -6.73
CA ASP A 62 11.13 -4.03 -6.43
C ASP A 62 10.76 -2.41 -6.10
N TYR A 63 10.03 -2.89 -4.96
CA TYR A 63 9.53 -2.19 -3.73
C TYR A 63 8.69 -3.01 -2.74
N ASN A 64 9.16 -3.01 -1.49
CA ASN A 64 8.39 -3.43 -0.33
C ASN A 64 7.55 -2.27 0.24
N ARG A 65 6.53 -1.80 -0.51
CA ARG A 65 5.67 -0.67 -0.09
C ARG A 65 5.01 -0.89 1.28
N HIS A 66 4.55 -2.11 1.54
CA HIS A 66 3.73 -2.47 2.71
C HIS A 66 4.54 -3.02 3.92
N GLY A 67 5.87 -2.91 3.90
CA GLY A 67 6.76 -3.32 5.00
C GLY A 67 6.99 -4.83 5.18
N TYR A 68 5.96 -5.66 5.00
CA TYR A 68 6.06 -7.11 5.21
C TYR A 68 6.51 -7.88 3.96
N LEU A 69 7.27 -8.96 4.19
CA LEU A 69 7.78 -9.90 3.19
C LEU A 69 6.78 -11.01 2.85
N ALA A 70 6.07 -11.52 3.86
CA ALA A 70 5.05 -12.56 3.74
C ALA A 70 4.01 -12.43 4.87
N ALA A 71 2.80 -12.91 4.64
CA ALA A 71 1.70 -12.95 5.61
C ALA A 71 1.12 -14.38 5.71
N GLU A 72 0.82 -14.81 6.93
CA GLU A 72 0.23 -16.12 7.26
C GLU A 72 -1.07 -15.87 8.04
N HIS A 73 -2.20 -16.37 7.53
CA HIS A 73 -3.54 -16.11 8.10
C HIS A 73 -4.02 -17.26 8.97
N HIS A 74 -4.66 -16.92 10.10
CA HIS A 74 -5.21 -17.88 11.05
C HIS A 74 -6.75 -17.83 11.02
N PRO A 75 -7.43 -18.71 10.26
CA PRO A 75 -8.88 -18.64 10.04
C PRO A 75 -9.74 -19.01 11.25
N GLY A 76 -9.16 -19.14 12.45
CA GLY A 76 -9.89 -19.36 13.71
C GLY A 76 -10.27 -18.08 14.44
N ASP A 77 -9.46 -17.03 14.28
CA ASP A 77 -9.56 -15.71 14.93
C ASP A 77 -9.42 -14.53 13.94
N ASP A 78 -9.10 -14.83 12.68
CA ASP A 78 -8.79 -13.87 11.60
C ASP A 78 -7.49 -13.06 11.85
N SER A 79 -6.65 -13.51 12.77
CA SER A 79 -5.33 -12.92 13.00
C SER A 79 -4.37 -13.20 11.84
N VAL A 80 -3.35 -12.34 11.71
CA VAL A 80 -2.30 -12.47 10.69
C VAL A 80 -0.90 -12.43 11.32
N THR A 81 -0.07 -13.43 11.04
CA THR A 81 1.37 -13.35 11.30
C THR A 81 2.10 -12.73 10.11
N LEU A 82 2.58 -11.50 10.27
CA LEU A 82 3.42 -10.84 9.27
C LEU A 82 4.90 -11.15 9.53
N THR A 83 5.63 -11.41 8.44
CA THR A 83 7.08 -11.63 8.44
C THR A 83 7.78 -10.39 7.89
N TYR A 84 8.69 -9.82 8.67
CA TYR A 84 9.48 -8.63 8.32
C TYR A 84 10.96 -8.99 8.19
N GLY A 85 11.75 -8.12 7.54
CA GLY A 85 13.21 -8.22 7.51
C GLY A 85 13.86 -6.84 7.61
N SER A 86 14.96 -6.73 8.35
CA SER A 86 15.66 -5.46 8.63
C SER A 86 16.14 -4.72 7.36
N ARG A 87 16.64 -5.47 6.37
CA ARG A 87 16.91 -5.06 4.98
C ARG A 87 17.06 -6.30 4.09
N SER A 88 16.80 -6.23 2.79
CA SER A 88 15.81 -5.42 2.05
C SER A 88 15.60 -6.16 0.73
N ALA A 89 14.39 -6.68 0.48
CA ALA A 89 14.10 -7.40 -0.77
C ALA A 89 14.06 -6.48 -2.01
N ALA A 90 13.99 -5.16 -1.80
CA ALA A 90 13.87 -4.16 -2.84
C ALA A 90 14.65 -2.90 -2.43
N GLY A 91 15.60 -2.47 -3.25
CA GLY A 91 16.59 -1.47 -2.84
C GLY A 91 16.23 -0.03 -3.18
N GLU A 92 16.24 0.82 -2.16
CA GLU A 92 16.93 2.11 -2.26
C GLU A 92 17.77 2.36 -0.99
N TYR A 93 18.54 3.45 -0.96
CA TYR A 93 19.90 3.45 -0.39
C TYR A 93 20.02 3.27 1.15
N PRO A 94 21.16 2.71 1.63
CA PRO A 94 21.30 2.26 3.00
C PRO A 94 21.91 3.31 3.96
N PHE A 95 21.54 3.22 5.24
CA PHE A 95 22.49 3.51 6.31
C PHE A 95 23.55 2.38 6.31
N ALA A 96 24.64 2.59 5.59
CA ALA A 96 25.76 1.65 5.56
C ALA A 96 26.38 1.53 6.97
N GLY A 97 26.64 0.30 7.42
CA GLY A 97 27.14 0.01 8.77
C GLY A 97 26.09 -0.46 9.79
N ASP A 98 24.82 -0.55 9.38
CA ASP A 98 23.76 -1.21 10.16
C ASP A 98 24.10 -2.71 10.42
N PRO A 99 24.28 -3.14 11.68
CA PRO A 99 24.70 -4.50 12.04
C PRO A 99 23.57 -5.53 11.96
N ASP A 100 22.31 -5.09 11.89
CA ASP A 100 21.13 -5.96 12.03
C ASP A 100 20.61 -6.54 10.70
N GLN A 101 21.32 -6.30 9.59
CA GLN A 101 20.93 -6.73 8.25
C GLN A 101 20.70 -8.24 8.15
N GLY A 102 19.58 -8.64 7.53
CA GLY A 102 19.17 -10.04 7.37
C GLY A 102 18.44 -10.64 8.58
N ARG A 103 18.28 -9.91 9.70
CA ARG A 103 17.38 -10.33 10.78
C ARG A 103 15.93 -10.36 10.28
N ILE A 104 15.30 -11.52 10.43
CA ILE A 104 13.86 -11.72 10.22
C ILE A 104 13.14 -11.55 11.55
N HIS A 105 11.98 -10.88 11.51
CA HIS A 105 11.05 -10.76 12.61
C HIS A 105 9.69 -11.34 12.21
N ARG A 106 8.97 -11.95 13.15
CA ARG A 106 7.62 -12.50 12.92
C ARG A 106 6.71 -12.08 14.07
N GLN A 107 5.55 -11.52 13.75
CA GLN A 107 4.63 -10.98 14.73
C GLN A 107 3.20 -11.15 14.27
N THR A 108 2.32 -11.58 15.18
CA THR A 108 0.90 -11.79 14.93
C THR A 108 0.09 -10.57 15.35
N TYR A 109 -0.92 -10.23 14.55
CA TYR A 109 -1.81 -9.09 14.76
C TYR A 109 -3.26 -9.55 14.69
N GLU A 110 -4.05 -9.16 15.69
CA GLU A 110 -5.49 -9.40 15.75
C GLU A 110 -6.26 -8.31 14.98
N PRO A 111 -7.45 -8.60 14.42
CA PRO A 111 -8.33 -7.56 13.89
C PRO A 111 -8.62 -6.46 14.93
N GLY A 112 -8.60 -5.20 14.49
CA GLY A 112 -8.69 -4.02 15.34
C GLY A 112 -7.35 -3.52 15.90
N GLN A 113 -6.24 -4.24 15.72
CA GLN A 113 -4.93 -3.78 16.20
C GLN A 113 -4.26 -2.80 15.24
N THR A 114 -3.59 -1.81 15.82
CA THR A 114 -2.63 -0.94 15.13
C THR A 114 -1.21 -1.45 15.29
N PHE A 115 -0.33 -1.16 14.33
CA PHE A 115 1.11 -1.42 14.42
C PHE A 115 1.89 -0.55 13.43
N ALA A 116 3.13 -0.20 13.79
CA ALA A 116 4.05 0.39 12.83
C ALA A 116 4.63 -0.67 11.89
N TYR A 117 4.93 -0.28 10.65
CA TYR A 117 5.69 -1.13 9.71
C TYR A 117 6.98 -0.47 9.20
N ARG A 118 7.16 0.83 9.43
CA ARG A 118 8.35 1.61 9.08
C ARG A 118 8.43 2.89 9.92
N CYS A 119 9.59 3.20 10.47
CA CYS A 119 9.93 4.56 10.89
C CYS A 119 10.89 5.22 9.89
N VAL A 120 10.77 6.53 9.69
CA VAL A 120 11.71 7.38 8.95
C VAL A 120 12.11 8.56 9.84
N GLY A 121 13.39 8.91 9.89
CA GLY A 121 13.89 10.05 10.66
C GLY A 121 14.71 11.01 9.79
N THR A 122 14.34 12.30 9.79
CA THR A 122 15.00 13.36 9.03
C THR A 122 14.99 14.67 9.80
N GLY A 123 16.11 15.37 9.87
CA GLY A 123 16.20 16.71 10.50
C GLY A 123 16.06 16.75 12.03
N GLY A 124 15.73 15.64 12.68
CA GLY A 124 15.38 15.57 14.11
C GLY A 124 13.91 15.21 14.33
N GLU A 125 13.09 15.34 13.31
CA GLU A 125 11.71 14.85 13.25
C GLU A 125 11.71 13.37 12.82
N LYS A 126 10.66 12.65 13.23
CA LYS A 126 10.44 11.24 12.90
C LYS A 126 9.00 11.06 12.44
N SER A 127 8.81 10.31 11.36
CA SER A 127 7.49 9.91 10.88
C SER A 127 7.35 8.39 10.97
N MET A 128 6.25 7.95 11.56
CA MET A 128 5.92 6.55 11.78
C MET A 128 4.81 6.14 10.82
N HIS A 129 5.11 5.21 9.91
CA HIS A 129 4.10 4.62 9.03
C HIS A 129 3.41 3.47 9.77
N MET A 130 2.11 3.65 9.98
CA MET A 130 1.24 2.78 10.76
C MET A 130 0.23 2.07 9.86
N TYR A 131 -0.18 0.88 10.28
CA TYR A 131 -1.39 0.21 9.83
C TYR A 131 -2.36 0.04 11.00
N HIS A 132 -3.66 0.06 10.68
CA HIS A 132 -4.75 -0.52 11.47
C HIS A 132 -5.30 -1.70 10.67
N TYR A 133 -5.22 -2.91 11.21
CA TYR A 133 -5.69 -4.12 10.55
C TYR A 133 -7.17 -4.35 10.84
N LEU A 134 -8.00 -4.38 9.79
CA LEU A 134 -9.46 -4.55 9.91
C LEU A 134 -9.91 -6.02 9.86
N GLY A 135 -8.97 -6.96 9.68
CA GLY A 135 -9.25 -8.35 9.34
C GLY A 135 -8.91 -8.68 7.88
N THR A 136 -9.27 -9.87 7.41
CA THR A 136 -9.09 -10.26 6.00
C THR A 136 -10.30 -9.88 5.14
N SER A 137 -10.04 -9.65 3.84
CA SER A 137 -11.04 -9.43 2.81
C SER A 137 -10.83 -10.39 1.63
N SER A 138 -11.89 -10.69 0.88
CA SER A 138 -11.84 -11.67 -0.22
C SER A 138 -12.33 -11.05 -1.53
N PHE A 139 -11.46 -11.01 -2.54
CA PHE A 139 -11.84 -10.59 -3.89
C PHE A 139 -11.81 -11.78 -4.84
N ARG A 140 -13.01 -12.19 -5.31
CA ARG A 140 -13.24 -13.33 -6.21
C ARG A 140 -12.62 -14.66 -5.71
N GLY A 141 -12.47 -14.83 -4.39
CA GLY A 141 -11.90 -16.01 -3.76
C GLY A 141 -10.41 -15.93 -3.42
N ASN A 142 -9.72 -14.84 -3.77
CA ASN A 142 -8.35 -14.59 -3.34
C ASN A 142 -8.36 -13.73 -2.07
N LEU A 143 -7.54 -14.14 -1.09
CA LEU A 143 -7.52 -13.58 0.25
C LEU A 143 -6.49 -12.44 0.37
N SER A 144 -6.96 -11.29 0.85
CA SER A 144 -6.18 -10.09 1.13
C SER A 144 -6.32 -9.68 2.58
N LEU A 145 -5.37 -8.88 3.07
CA LEU A 145 -5.53 -8.10 4.30
C LEU A 145 -6.40 -6.88 3.99
N ALA A 146 -7.16 -6.38 4.96
CA ALA A 146 -7.69 -5.02 4.92
C ALA A 146 -6.89 -4.16 5.91
N LEU A 147 -6.10 -3.21 5.39
CA LEU A 147 -5.16 -2.40 6.17
C LEU A 147 -5.42 -0.91 5.97
N VAL A 148 -5.84 -0.18 7.00
CA VAL A 148 -5.86 1.29 6.96
C VAL A 148 -4.46 1.81 7.27
N HIS A 149 -3.77 2.30 6.26
CA HIS A 149 -2.47 2.98 6.37
C HIS A 149 -2.65 4.42 6.83
N PHE A 150 -1.83 4.87 7.79
CA PHE A 150 -1.72 6.27 8.18
C PHE A 150 -0.26 6.61 8.56
N GLU A 151 0.05 7.90 8.60
CA GLU A 151 1.38 8.42 8.97
C GLU A 151 1.24 9.32 10.20
N LEU A 152 2.10 9.14 11.20
CA LEU A 152 2.14 9.96 12.42
C LEU A 152 3.51 10.63 12.54
N ASP A 153 3.53 11.94 12.74
CA ASP A 153 4.77 12.62 13.11
C ASP A 153 4.97 12.50 14.63
N VAL A 154 6.07 11.85 15.02
CA VAL A 154 6.36 11.42 16.38
C VAL A 154 7.63 12.10 16.94
N PRO A 155 7.74 12.27 18.27
CA PRO A 155 8.89 12.91 18.88
C PRO A 155 10.25 12.28 18.51
N ALA A 156 11.29 13.10 18.49
CA ALA A 156 12.68 12.69 18.25
C ALA A 156 13.15 11.52 19.14
N SER A 157 12.60 11.41 20.35
CA SER A 157 12.87 10.35 21.34
C SER A 157 12.20 9.01 21.04
N THR A 158 11.22 8.93 20.13
CA THR A 158 10.51 7.69 19.82
C THR A 158 11.46 6.62 19.26
N PRO A 159 11.50 5.39 19.82
CA PRO A 159 12.33 4.30 19.29
C PRO A 159 11.98 3.96 17.83
N CYS A 160 13.02 3.78 17.01
CA CYS A 160 12.93 3.53 15.56
C CYS A 160 13.98 2.51 15.07
N ASP A 161 14.62 1.83 16.01
CA ASP A 161 15.46 0.65 15.81
C ASP A 161 14.61 -0.59 15.47
N TYR A 162 15.21 -1.55 14.78
CA TYR A 162 14.55 -2.78 14.34
C TYR A 162 14.90 -3.97 15.27
N PRO A 163 13.93 -4.79 15.71
CA PRO A 163 12.49 -4.72 15.46
C PRO A 163 11.73 -3.83 16.47
N GLY A 164 12.41 -3.04 17.31
CA GLY A 164 11.81 -2.30 18.41
C GLY A 164 10.59 -1.43 18.06
N PHE A 165 10.54 -0.84 16.86
CA PHE A 165 9.34 -0.11 16.41
C PHE A 165 8.16 -1.03 16.02
N LEU A 166 8.40 -2.27 15.58
CA LEU A 166 7.35 -3.27 15.30
C LEU A 166 6.76 -3.81 16.61
N GLU A 167 7.62 -4.09 17.59
CA GLU A 167 7.24 -4.63 18.89
C GLU A 167 6.55 -3.57 19.77
N GLY A 168 7.14 -2.37 19.86
CA GLY A 168 6.73 -1.33 20.81
C GLY A 168 5.56 -0.43 20.40
N THR A 169 4.85 -0.74 19.30
CA THR A 169 3.74 0.08 18.77
C THR A 169 2.38 -0.65 18.70
N VAL A 170 2.33 -1.96 18.97
CA VAL A 170 1.12 -2.77 18.75
C VAL A 170 -0.02 -2.39 19.70
N GLY A 171 -1.15 -1.98 19.13
CA GLY A 171 -2.33 -1.54 19.88
C GLY A 171 -2.12 -0.27 20.70
N VAL A 172 -1.02 0.48 20.47
CA VAL A 172 -0.69 1.70 21.23
C VAL A 172 -1.37 2.95 20.65
N TYR A 173 -1.78 2.90 19.38
CA TYR A 173 -2.68 3.89 18.77
C TYR A 173 -4.10 3.32 18.76
N ASP A 174 -5.06 4.06 19.32
CA ASP A 174 -6.48 3.71 19.23
C ASP A 174 -7.03 4.21 17.89
N ALA A 175 -7.19 3.29 16.93
CA ALA A 175 -7.76 3.58 15.61
C ALA A 175 -9.25 3.22 15.53
N SER A 176 -9.92 3.03 16.68
CA SER A 176 -11.37 2.81 16.68
C SER A 176 -12.08 4.05 16.12
N GLY A 177 -12.94 3.84 15.12
CA GLY A 177 -13.58 4.92 14.37
C GLY A 177 -12.78 5.48 13.18
N LEU A 178 -11.44 5.35 13.13
CA LEU A 178 -10.61 5.91 12.04
C LEU A 178 -11.04 5.44 10.64
N ALA A 179 -11.45 4.18 10.52
CA ALA A 179 -11.99 3.66 9.26
C ALA A 179 -13.35 4.29 8.90
N ALA A 180 -14.24 4.47 9.88
CA ALA A 180 -15.58 5.00 9.66
C ALA A 180 -15.59 6.52 9.41
N GLU A 181 -14.71 7.27 10.05
CA GLU A 181 -14.55 8.72 9.87
C GLU A 181 -14.18 9.08 8.42
N TYR A 182 -13.28 8.31 7.82
CA TYR A 182 -12.77 8.50 6.46
C TYR A 182 -13.49 7.63 5.40
N GLY A 183 -14.56 6.89 5.77
CA GLY A 183 -15.33 6.05 4.85
C GLY A 183 -14.55 4.86 4.26
N LEU A 184 -13.56 4.35 4.99
CA LEU A 184 -12.60 3.32 4.56
C LEU A 184 -13.11 1.90 4.85
N GLU A 185 -14.21 1.52 4.21
CA GLU A 185 -14.79 0.18 4.33
C GLU A 185 -14.12 -0.82 3.36
N PRO A 186 -13.84 -2.08 3.77
CA PRO A 186 -13.39 -3.14 2.88
C PRO A 186 -14.35 -3.40 1.71
N TYR A 187 -13.84 -3.88 0.58
CA TYR A 187 -14.67 -4.10 -0.60
C TYR A 187 -15.73 -5.20 -0.41
N GLU A 188 -17.01 -4.84 -0.55
CA GLU A 188 -18.11 -5.80 -0.70
C GLU A 188 -18.40 -6.12 -2.19
N PRO A 189 -18.54 -7.41 -2.59
CA PRO A 189 -18.82 -7.79 -3.97
C PRO A 189 -20.14 -7.29 -4.57
N GLY A 190 -20.05 -6.48 -5.63
CA GLY A 190 -21.17 -6.16 -6.51
C GLY A 190 -21.73 -7.38 -7.28
N THR A 191 -22.96 -7.25 -7.81
CA THR A 191 -23.72 -8.36 -8.41
C THR A 191 -23.44 -8.66 -9.88
N GLU A 192 -22.85 -7.71 -10.63
CA GLU A 192 -22.36 -7.93 -12.00
C GLU A 192 -20.84 -7.73 -12.01
N TYR A 193 -20.12 -8.60 -12.73
CA TYR A 193 -18.66 -8.67 -12.71
C TYR A 193 -18.08 -8.56 -14.13
N ASP A 194 -17.31 -7.51 -14.38
CA ASP A 194 -16.50 -7.37 -15.58
C ASP A 194 -15.10 -7.96 -15.31
N PRO A 195 -14.69 -9.03 -16.02
CA PRO A 195 -13.41 -9.71 -15.78
C PRO A 195 -12.18 -8.88 -16.16
N TYR A 196 -12.36 -7.71 -16.79
CA TYR A 196 -11.31 -6.74 -17.08
C TYR A 196 -11.36 -5.55 -16.11
N ALA A 197 -12.52 -4.91 -15.98
CA ALA A 197 -12.61 -3.65 -15.24
C ALA A 197 -12.53 -3.84 -13.71
N ASP A 198 -13.15 -4.86 -13.13
CA ASP A 198 -13.19 -5.02 -11.67
C ASP A 198 -11.84 -5.40 -11.06
N PRO A 199 -11.04 -6.33 -11.62
CA PRO A 199 -9.67 -6.55 -11.16
C PRO A 199 -8.80 -5.29 -11.17
N VAL A 200 -9.05 -4.35 -12.09
CA VAL A 200 -8.34 -3.06 -12.21
C VAL A 200 -8.85 -2.04 -11.20
N ARG A 201 -10.18 -1.95 -10.98
CA ARG A 201 -10.81 -1.14 -9.91
C ARG A 201 -10.23 -1.44 -8.53
N HIS A 202 -9.89 -2.71 -8.30
CA HIS A 202 -9.39 -3.22 -7.02
C HIS A 202 -7.91 -3.65 -7.07
N ALA A 203 -7.12 -3.03 -7.93
CA ALA A 203 -5.69 -3.28 -8.06
C ALA A 203 -4.86 -2.55 -6.97
N VAL A 204 -3.86 -3.25 -6.42
CA VAL A 204 -2.99 -2.76 -5.35
C VAL A 204 -1.73 -2.16 -5.95
N VAL A 205 -1.50 -0.86 -5.74
CA VAL A 205 -0.37 -0.13 -6.31
C VAL A 205 0.93 -0.51 -5.59
N ALA A 206 1.87 -1.11 -6.33
CA ALA A 206 3.09 -1.74 -5.83
C ALA A 206 4.33 -0.83 -5.91
N THR A 207 4.44 0.01 -6.95
CA THR A 207 5.49 1.03 -7.05
C THR A 207 5.07 2.34 -6.38
N PRO A 208 6.02 3.25 -6.08
CA PRO A 208 5.73 4.67 -6.07
C PRO A 208 5.02 5.11 -7.36
N VAL A 209 4.22 6.17 -7.29
CA VAL A 209 3.74 6.88 -8.48
C VAL A 209 4.80 7.88 -8.91
N SER A 210 5.30 7.74 -10.14
CA SER A 210 6.16 8.74 -10.79
C SER A 210 5.33 9.53 -11.80
N VAL A 211 5.62 10.82 -11.96
CA VAL A 211 4.98 11.70 -12.94
C VAL A 211 6.01 12.11 -13.99
N ALA A 212 5.71 11.87 -15.25
CA ALA A 212 6.57 12.20 -16.38
C ALA A 212 5.79 13.03 -17.42
N ALA A 213 6.50 14.00 -18.02
CA ALA A 213 5.96 14.91 -19.02
C ALA A 213 6.59 14.61 -20.39
N TYR A 214 5.75 14.43 -21.41
CA TYR A 214 6.18 14.01 -22.76
C TYR A 214 5.71 15.02 -23.81
N ALA A 215 6.54 15.28 -24.84
CA ALA A 215 6.13 16.11 -25.97
C ALA A 215 5.09 15.37 -26.85
N PRO A 216 4.06 16.04 -27.39
CA PRO A 216 3.16 15.48 -28.40
C PRO A 216 3.90 14.86 -29.59
N GLY A 217 3.49 13.67 -30.02
CA GLY A 217 4.19 12.89 -31.06
C GLY A 217 5.46 12.18 -30.58
N GLY A 218 5.89 12.38 -29.34
CA GLY A 218 7.03 11.70 -28.74
C GLY A 218 6.74 10.23 -28.38
N PRO A 219 7.78 9.39 -28.24
CA PRO A 219 7.63 8.05 -27.70
C PRO A 219 7.39 8.09 -26.19
N THR A 220 6.53 7.21 -25.69
CA THR A 220 6.33 6.97 -24.25
C THR A 220 6.48 5.47 -23.95
N PRO A 221 6.62 5.05 -22.68
CA PRO A 221 6.63 3.62 -22.36
C PRO A 221 5.29 2.92 -22.63
N ALA A 222 4.19 3.68 -22.79
CA ALA A 222 2.87 3.15 -23.15
C ALA A 222 2.70 2.93 -24.66
N GLY A 223 3.32 3.77 -25.49
CA GLY A 223 3.19 3.75 -26.95
C GLY A 223 3.60 5.07 -27.59
N ALA A 224 3.34 5.21 -28.89
CA ALA A 224 3.38 6.51 -29.56
C ALA A 224 2.09 7.29 -29.26
N ILE A 225 2.18 8.61 -29.05
CA ILE A 225 1.02 9.43 -28.63
C ILE A 225 0.75 10.58 -29.60
N ARG A 226 -0.50 10.65 -30.08
CA ARG A 226 -1.07 11.85 -30.72
C ARG A 226 -1.87 12.65 -29.69
N TYR A 227 -1.80 13.97 -29.76
CA TYR A 227 -2.55 14.89 -28.90
C TYR A 227 -3.61 15.60 -29.74
N ASP A 228 -4.81 15.76 -29.18
CA ASP A 228 -5.90 16.54 -29.78
C ASP A 228 -6.06 17.87 -29.02
N PRO A 229 -5.63 19.02 -29.58
CA PRO A 229 -5.73 20.30 -28.91
C PRO A 229 -7.17 20.86 -28.87
N ALA A 230 -8.17 20.19 -29.48
CA ALA A 230 -9.55 20.66 -29.49
C ALA A 230 -10.29 20.37 -28.17
N ASP A 231 -10.01 19.24 -27.52
CA ASP A 231 -10.55 18.85 -26.20
C ASP A 231 -9.46 18.52 -25.16
N GLY A 232 -8.20 18.38 -25.59
CA GLY A 232 -7.08 18.04 -24.72
C GLY A 232 -6.85 16.54 -24.54
N SER A 233 -7.57 15.68 -25.27
CA SER A 233 -7.40 14.23 -25.24
C SER A 233 -6.09 13.75 -25.88
N VAL A 234 -5.76 12.48 -25.64
CA VAL A 234 -4.62 11.79 -26.28
C VAL A 234 -5.06 10.49 -26.94
N THR A 235 -4.54 10.20 -28.13
CA THR A 235 -4.67 8.88 -28.77
C THR A 235 -3.34 8.15 -28.67
N VAL A 236 -3.31 7.04 -27.93
CA VAL A 236 -2.15 6.19 -27.74
C VAL A 236 -2.21 5.03 -28.74
N LEU A 237 -1.12 4.79 -29.46
CA LEU A 237 -0.94 3.61 -30.30
C LEU A 237 -0.24 2.54 -29.46
N HIS A 238 -1.04 1.57 -29.00
CA HIS A 238 -0.56 0.40 -28.28
C HIS A 238 -0.09 -0.66 -29.27
N THR A 239 1.01 -1.33 -28.95
CA THR A 239 1.58 -2.43 -29.75
C THR A 239 1.63 -3.69 -28.92
N ASP A 240 1.20 -4.83 -29.45
CA ASP A 240 1.47 -6.10 -28.76
C ASP A 240 2.98 -6.40 -28.71
N ARG A 241 3.41 -7.04 -27.62
CA ARG A 241 4.77 -7.53 -27.41
C ARG A 241 4.98 -8.95 -27.94
N GLY A 242 3.92 -9.75 -28.08
CA GLY A 242 3.97 -11.05 -28.76
C GLY A 242 4.03 -10.90 -30.28
N SER A 243 3.19 -10.01 -30.83
CA SER A 243 3.06 -9.68 -32.25
C SER A 243 3.32 -8.19 -32.50
N PRO A 244 4.57 -7.73 -32.69
CA PRO A 244 4.90 -6.30 -32.89
C PRO A 244 4.34 -5.61 -34.16
N GLY A 245 3.49 -6.29 -34.93
CA GLY A 245 2.70 -5.70 -36.03
C GLY A 245 1.24 -5.39 -35.66
N ASP A 246 0.74 -5.93 -34.55
CA ASP A 246 -0.63 -5.73 -34.09
C ASP A 246 -0.70 -4.42 -33.27
N ILE A 247 -1.32 -3.41 -33.88
CA ILE A 247 -1.47 -2.06 -33.32
C ILE A 247 -2.94 -1.83 -32.98
N HIS A 248 -3.21 -1.30 -31.78
CA HIS A 248 -4.53 -0.84 -31.36
C HIS A 248 -4.46 0.64 -30.95
N GLU A 249 -5.46 1.43 -31.36
CA GLU A 249 -5.51 2.87 -31.08
C GLU A 249 -6.64 3.18 -30.09
N ALA A 250 -6.28 3.71 -28.91
CA ALA A 250 -7.23 4.10 -27.88
C ALA A 250 -7.14 5.60 -27.58
N ARG A 251 -8.28 6.28 -27.42
CA ARG A 251 -8.38 7.69 -27.02
C ARG A 251 -8.65 7.77 -25.52
N TYR A 252 -7.93 8.66 -24.83
CA TYR A 252 -8.07 8.91 -23.40
C TYR A 252 -8.22 10.40 -23.13
N GLU A 253 -9.20 10.72 -22.31
CA GLU A 253 -9.50 12.08 -21.86
C GLU A 253 -8.67 12.44 -20.60
N PRO A 254 -8.40 13.74 -20.33
CA PRO A 254 -7.72 14.16 -19.11
C PRO A 254 -8.43 13.62 -17.85
N GLY A 255 -7.66 13.06 -16.93
CA GLY A 255 -8.13 12.37 -15.71
C GLY A 255 -8.34 10.87 -15.86
N GLN A 256 -8.28 10.30 -17.07
CA GLN A 256 -8.50 8.86 -17.27
C GLN A 256 -7.25 8.00 -17.02
N THR A 257 -7.47 6.80 -16.50
CA THR A 257 -6.47 5.74 -16.38
C THR A 257 -6.56 4.74 -17.52
N PHE A 258 -5.46 4.06 -17.85
CA PHE A 258 -5.46 2.91 -18.75
C PHE A 258 -4.33 1.93 -18.42
N VAL A 259 -4.57 0.63 -18.66
CA VAL A 259 -3.53 -0.40 -18.57
C VAL A 259 -2.73 -0.40 -19.88
N ALA A 260 -1.51 0.13 -19.84
CA ALA A 260 -0.63 0.16 -20.99
C ALA A 260 0.05 -1.19 -21.26
N ARG A 261 0.22 -2.03 -20.23
CA ARG A 261 0.74 -3.41 -20.33
C ARG A 261 0.15 -4.30 -19.24
N CYS A 262 -0.25 -5.51 -19.61
CA CYS A 262 -0.69 -6.58 -18.71
C CYS A 262 0.39 -7.68 -18.63
N SER A 263 0.55 -8.34 -17.47
CA SER A 263 1.47 -9.48 -17.31
C SER A 263 1.00 -10.43 -16.22
N ALA A 264 0.48 -11.60 -16.63
CA ALA A 264 0.00 -12.63 -15.72
C ALA A 264 1.14 -13.30 -14.95
N ALA A 265 0.89 -13.58 -13.67
CA ALA A 265 1.79 -14.31 -12.78
C ALA A 265 1.00 -15.39 -12.01
N PRO A 266 1.66 -16.33 -11.33
CA PRO A 266 0.98 -17.22 -10.39
C PRO A 266 0.20 -16.40 -9.35
N GLY A 267 -1.09 -16.69 -9.19
CA GLY A 267 -1.98 -16.06 -8.20
C GLY A 267 -2.32 -14.57 -8.41
N SER A 268 -1.83 -13.90 -9.45
CA SER A 268 -1.97 -12.44 -9.61
C SER A 268 -1.80 -11.97 -11.05
N THR A 269 -2.12 -10.71 -11.35
CA THR A 269 -1.76 -10.09 -12.63
C THR A 269 -1.20 -8.69 -12.42
N PHE A 270 -0.01 -8.44 -12.98
CA PHE A 270 0.64 -7.14 -12.94
C PHE A 270 0.12 -6.23 -14.06
N LEU A 271 -0.08 -4.96 -13.72
CA LEU A 271 -0.58 -3.91 -14.60
C LEU A 271 0.39 -2.72 -14.59
N HIS A 272 0.90 -2.33 -15.74
CA HIS A 272 1.50 -1.00 -15.90
C HIS A 272 0.38 -0.01 -16.20
N ILE A 273 0.00 0.79 -15.21
CA ILE A 273 -1.11 1.74 -15.31
C ILE A 273 -0.55 3.14 -15.56
N PHE A 274 -1.16 3.83 -16.51
CA PHE A 274 -0.94 5.23 -16.80
C PHE A 274 -2.21 6.00 -16.45
N HIS A 275 -2.06 7.15 -15.80
CA HIS A 275 -3.12 8.14 -15.59
C HIS A 275 -2.71 9.39 -16.37
N TYR A 276 -3.46 9.71 -17.43
CA TYR A 276 -3.23 10.92 -18.21
C TYR A 276 -3.79 12.12 -17.44
N ARG A 277 -2.92 13.01 -16.97
CA ARG A 277 -3.30 14.16 -16.14
C ARG A 277 -3.82 15.34 -16.96
N GLY A 278 -3.57 15.33 -18.28
CA GLY A 278 -3.87 16.43 -19.18
C GLY A 278 -2.61 17.06 -19.80
N ALA A 279 -2.81 18.19 -20.47
CA ALA A 279 -1.75 18.96 -21.10
C ALA A 279 -1.30 20.14 -20.22
N ALA A 280 0.02 20.34 -20.13
CA ALA A 280 0.66 21.45 -19.44
C ALA A 280 1.47 22.31 -20.43
N GLY A 281 1.73 23.57 -20.07
CA GLY A 281 2.63 24.45 -20.84
C GLY A 281 4.09 24.27 -20.39
N ASP A 282 5.02 24.18 -21.35
CA ASP A 282 6.45 23.98 -21.08
C ASP A 282 7.21 25.25 -20.60
N GLY A 283 6.51 26.37 -20.45
CA GLY A 283 7.08 27.69 -20.12
C GLY A 283 7.77 28.42 -21.29
N SER A 284 8.01 27.75 -22.42
CA SER A 284 8.53 28.31 -23.67
C SER A 284 7.43 28.65 -24.70
N GLY A 285 6.25 28.05 -24.54
CA GLY A 285 5.09 28.17 -25.43
C GLY A 285 4.70 26.87 -26.13
N GLY A 286 5.41 25.77 -25.85
CA GLY A 286 5.06 24.42 -26.27
C GLY A 286 4.16 23.69 -25.27
N THR A 287 3.59 22.58 -25.72
CA THR A 287 2.73 21.69 -24.93
C THR A 287 3.52 20.47 -24.45
N LEU A 288 3.33 20.10 -23.19
CA LEU A 288 3.72 18.81 -22.62
C LEU A 288 2.47 18.02 -22.20
N LEU A 289 2.55 16.70 -22.26
CA LEU A 289 1.50 15.77 -21.86
C LEU A 289 1.94 15.10 -20.57
N GLU A 290 1.22 15.33 -19.47
CA GLU A 290 1.57 14.76 -18.17
C GLU A 290 0.92 13.39 -17.96
N PHE A 291 1.73 12.40 -17.59
CA PHE A 291 1.25 11.09 -17.18
C PHE A 291 1.81 10.73 -15.81
N ALA A 292 0.94 10.32 -14.90
CA ALA A 292 1.33 9.57 -13.72
C ALA A 292 1.42 8.09 -14.10
N ASN A 293 2.57 7.44 -13.86
CA ASN A 293 2.82 6.03 -14.20
C ASN A 293 3.26 5.23 -12.98
N PHE A 294 2.69 4.02 -12.85
CA PHE A 294 2.93 3.11 -11.73
C PHE A 294 2.66 1.65 -12.15
N VAL A 295 3.12 0.71 -11.32
CA VAL A 295 2.73 -0.70 -11.42
C VAL A 295 1.81 -1.06 -10.27
N ALA A 296 0.73 -1.76 -10.58
CA ALA A 296 -0.18 -2.38 -9.63
C ALA A 296 -0.25 -3.90 -9.88
N TYR A 297 -0.74 -4.65 -8.89
CA TYR A 297 -1.17 -6.04 -9.09
C TYR A 297 -2.64 -6.20 -8.71
N THR A 298 -3.37 -7.01 -9.48
CA THR A 298 -4.78 -7.31 -9.22
C THR A 298 -4.92 -8.41 -8.18
N ARG A 299 -5.95 -8.31 -7.32
CA ARG A 299 -6.30 -9.39 -6.37
C ARG A 299 -6.96 -10.59 -7.05
N ALA A 300 -7.56 -10.42 -8.23
CA ALA A 300 -8.06 -11.52 -9.07
C ALA A 300 -7.39 -11.46 -10.44
N PRO A 301 -7.16 -12.59 -11.12
CA PRO A 301 -6.57 -12.58 -12.46
C PRO A 301 -7.39 -11.75 -13.45
N VAL A 302 -6.71 -10.87 -14.20
CA VAL A 302 -7.30 -10.16 -15.35
C VAL A 302 -6.80 -10.84 -16.63
N PRO A 303 -7.62 -11.01 -17.69
CA PRO A 303 -7.15 -11.50 -18.96
C PRO A 303 -6.15 -10.52 -19.60
N CYS A 304 -4.99 -11.01 -20.03
CA CYS A 304 -3.95 -10.22 -20.69
C CYS A 304 -3.96 -10.34 -22.22
N ASP A 305 -5.04 -10.83 -22.84
CA ASP A 305 -5.18 -10.84 -24.29
C ASP A 305 -5.32 -9.42 -24.86
N PHE A 306 -4.56 -9.17 -25.93
CA PHE A 306 -4.53 -7.91 -26.66
C PHE A 306 -5.53 -7.97 -27.84
N PRO A 307 -6.30 -6.90 -28.12
CA PRO A 307 -6.34 -5.61 -27.43
C PRO A 307 -7.28 -5.54 -26.22
N GLY A 308 -7.91 -6.65 -25.81
CA GLY A 308 -8.98 -6.68 -24.80
C GLY A 308 -8.65 -5.95 -23.48
N TYR A 309 -7.42 -6.10 -22.95
CA TYR A 309 -7.02 -5.39 -21.73
C TYR A 309 -6.80 -3.87 -21.93
N VAL A 310 -6.60 -3.39 -23.15
CA VAL A 310 -6.49 -1.96 -23.47
C VAL A 310 -7.90 -1.36 -23.63
N GLU A 311 -8.76 -2.05 -24.38
CA GLU A 311 -10.14 -1.62 -24.66
C GLU A 311 -11.00 -1.54 -23.40
N ARG A 312 -10.88 -2.51 -22.49
CA ARG A 312 -11.84 -2.72 -21.39
C ARG A 312 -11.40 -2.20 -20.02
N THR A 313 -10.23 -1.58 -19.92
CA THR A 313 -9.69 -1.06 -18.64
C THR A 313 -9.57 0.47 -18.60
N ALA A 314 -9.97 1.14 -19.69
CA ALA A 314 -10.06 2.60 -19.76
C ALA A 314 -10.95 3.16 -18.63
N GLY A 315 -10.41 4.07 -17.83
CA GLY A 315 -11.09 4.67 -16.67
C GLY A 315 -11.42 3.69 -15.53
N ALA A 316 -10.90 2.46 -15.54
CA ALA A 316 -11.26 1.46 -14.53
C ALA A 316 -10.57 1.68 -13.16
N PHE A 317 -9.38 2.29 -13.11
CA PHE A 317 -8.69 2.57 -11.84
C PHE A 317 -9.07 3.98 -11.35
N ASP A 318 -9.38 4.17 -10.06
CA ASP A 318 -9.65 5.51 -9.52
C ASP A 318 -8.36 6.34 -9.42
N ALA A 319 -8.12 7.19 -10.42
CA ALA A 319 -7.05 8.20 -10.39
C ALA A 319 -7.16 9.17 -9.19
N GLY A 320 -8.37 9.42 -8.68
CA GLY A 320 -8.61 10.22 -7.49
C GLY A 320 -7.98 9.62 -6.23
N ALA A 321 -7.92 8.28 -6.13
CA ALA A 321 -7.21 7.59 -5.06
C ALA A 321 -5.70 7.93 -5.08
N LEU A 322 -5.10 8.13 -6.25
CA LEU A 322 -3.69 8.56 -6.36
C LEU A 322 -3.52 10.00 -5.87
N GLY A 323 -4.46 10.89 -6.21
CA GLY A 323 -4.45 12.29 -5.77
C GLY A 323 -4.47 12.40 -4.24
N ARG A 324 -5.33 11.61 -3.58
CA ARG A 324 -5.39 11.48 -2.10
C ARG A 324 -4.12 10.83 -1.53
N GLN A 325 -3.57 9.80 -2.19
CA GLN A 325 -2.41 9.04 -1.70
C GLN A 325 -1.06 9.76 -1.77
N TYR A 326 -0.85 10.67 -2.72
CA TYR A 326 0.45 11.29 -2.99
C TYR A 326 0.45 12.83 -2.94
N GLY A 327 -0.73 13.45 -2.90
CA GLY A 327 -0.89 14.90 -2.85
C GLY A 327 -0.44 15.65 -4.11
N PRO A 328 -0.58 16.99 -4.15
CA PRO A 328 -0.13 17.82 -5.26
C PRO A 328 1.41 17.97 -5.33
N GLY A 329 2.13 17.47 -4.32
CA GLY A 329 3.59 17.58 -4.17
C GLY A 329 4.25 16.24 -3.85
N GLY A 330 3.80 15.15 -4.48
CA GLY A 330 4.50 13.87 -4.45
C GLY A 330 5.97 14.03 -4.84
N PRO A 331 6.88 13.17 -4.33
CA PRO A 331 8.31 13.42 -4.39
C PRO A 331 8.78 13.59 -5.85
N PRO A 332 9.58 14.63 -6.16
CA PRO A 332 10.09 14.83 -7.50
C PRO A 332 10.95 13.63 -7.88
N GLY A 333 10.51 12.89 -8.90
CA GLY A 333 11.23 11.71 -9.37
C GLY A 333 12.64 12.07 -9.83
N ALA A 334 13.63 11.32 -9.35
CA ALA A 334 14.96 11.35 -9.93
C ALA A 334 14.91 10.89 -11.41
N PRO A 335 15.75 11.45 -12.29
CA PRO A 335 15.69 11.24 -13.74
C PRO A 335 16.20 9.86 -14.20
#